data_AF-A0A967VWZ1-F1
#
_entry.id   AF-A0A967VWZ1-F1
#
_cell.length_a   1.000
_cell.length_b   1.000
_cell.length_c   1.000
_cell.angle_alpha   90.00
_cell.angle_beta   90.00
_cell.angle_gamma   90.00
#
_symmetry.space_group_name_H-M   'P 1'
#
loop_
_entity.id
_entity.type
_entity.pdbx_description
1 polymer ?
#
loop_
_entity_poly.entity_id
_entity_poly.type
_entity_poly.pdbx_seq_one_letter_code
_entity_poly.pdbx_strand_id
1 'polypeptide(L)'
;AVVPGPDFPTGGFIVGTDGIREAYETGRGRMTMRAKVQREAKRGGKEQLVVTELPYGISKSKVIEQIADLVRKKKLDDVSDLRDESDRDGMRIVVELKRGAKV
;
A
#
# COMPACT_ATOMS: atom_id res chain seq x y z
N ALA A 1 16.30 18.75 -20.16
CA ALA A 1 16.01 18.27 -18.80
C ALA A 1 15.28 16.94 -18.94
N VAL A 2 15.75 15.86 -18.30
CA VAL A 2 15.07 14.56 -18.31
C VAL A 2 14.09 14.57 -17.14
N VAL A 3 12.80 14.62 -17.43
CA VAL A 3 11.74 14.46 -16.41
C VAL A 3 11.45 12.96 -16.33
N PRO A 4 11.84 12.23 -15.26
CA PRO A 4 11.72 10.78 -15.23
C PRO A 4 10.27 10.29 -15.07
N GLY A 5 9.42 11.09 -14.41
CA GLY A 5 8.06 10.72 -14.10
C GLY A 5 7.35 11.73 -13.19
N PRO A 6 6.06 11.50 -12.90
CA PRO A 6 5.29 12.27 -11.92
C PRO A 6 5.82 12.08 -10.49
N ASP A 7 5.76 13.14 -9.70
CA ASP A 7 6.08 13.13 -8.28
C ASP A 7 4.79 13.37 -7.47
N PHE A 8 4.23 12.31 -6.91
CA PHE A 8 2.96 12.39 -6.17
C PHE A 8 3.22 12.80 -4.71
N PRO A 9 2.46 13.74 -4.13
CA PRO A 9 2.70 14.24 -2.77
C PRO A 9 2.46 13.19 -1.68
N THR A 10 1.74 12.11 -2.00
CA THR A 10 1.48 10.98 -1.10
C THR A 10 2.58 9.91 -1.14
N GLY A 11 3.58 10.06 -2.02
CA GLY A 11 4.60 9.07 -2.28
C GLY A 11 4.04 7.81 -2.96
N GLY A 12 4.51 6.66 -2.51
CA GLY A 12 4.23 5.34 -3.07
C GLY A 12 5.19 4.99 -4.22
N PHE A 13 4.85 3.93 -4.94
CA PHE A 13 5.60 3.48 -6.10
C PHE A 13 4.76 3.59 -7.36
N ILE A 14 5.33 4.15 -8.42
CA ILE A 14 4.84 3.95 -9.78
C ILE A 14 5.46 2.66 -10.30
N VAL A 15 4.62 1.72 -10.71
CA VAL A 15 5.04 0.41 -11.22
C VAL A 15 5.16 0.50 -12.73
N GLY A 16 6.41 0.43 -13.22
CA GLY A 16 6.74 0.53 -14.64
C GLY A 16 6.80 1.97 -15.16
N THR A 17 7.49 2.16 -16.27
CA THR A 17 7.73 3.50 -16.87
C THR A 17 7.02 3.70 -18.20
N ASP A 18 6.45 2.66 -18.80
CA ASP A 18 5.90 2.74 -20.15
C ASP A 18 4.68 3.67 -20.22
N GLY A 19 3.81 3.61 -19.22
CA GLY A 19 2.68 4.55 -19.11
C GLY A 19 3.09 6.00 -18.90
N ILE A 20 4.29 6.25 -18.34
CA ILE A 20 4.87 7.60 -18.22
C ILE A 20 5.29 8.10 -19.60
N ARG A 21 5.99 7.27 -20.37
CA ARG A 21 6.43 7.63 -21.73
C ARG A 21 5.24 7.91 -22.63
N GLU A 22 4.24 7.02 -22.63
CA GLU A 22 3.01 7.19 -23.42
C GLU A 22 2.28 8.50 -23.05
N ALA A 23 2.19 8.81 -21.75
CA ALA A 23 1.58 10.05 -21.27
C ALA A 23 2.33 11.30 -21.73
N TYR A 24 3.66 11.27 -21.76
CA TYR A 24 4.47 12.39 -22.24
C TYR A 24 4.39 12.59 -23.76
N GLU A 25 4.25 11.50 -24.53
CA GLU A 25 4.17 11.58 -25.99
C GLU A 25 2.76 11.95 -26.50
N THR A 26 1.72 11.37 -25.88
CA THR A 26 0.35 11.47 -26.40
C THR A 26 -0.57 12.36 -25.56
N GLY A 27 -0.11 12.77 -24.36
CA GLY A 27 -0.95 13.43 -23.36
C GLY A 27 -1.91 12.48 -22.63
N ARG A 28 -1.90 11.18 -22.95
CA ARG A 28 -2.71 10.13 -22.32
C ARG A 28 -1.83 8.94 -21.97
N GLY A 29 -2.01 8.37 -20.80
CA GLY A 29 -1.27 7.18 -20.41
C GLY A 29 -1.80 6.61 -19.12
N ARG A 30 -1.64 5.30 -18.93
CA ARG A 30 -2.10 4.59 -17.74
C ARG A 30 -0.91 4.21 -16.88
N MET A 31 -0.92 4.65 -15.63
CA MET A 31 0.11 4.32 -14.65
C MET A 31 -0.50 3.49 -13.53
N THR A 32 0.24 2.47 -13.08
CA THR A 32 -0.16 1.70 -11.91
C THR A 32 0.61 2.21 -10.71
N MET A 33 -0.10 2.57 -9.65
CA MET A 33 0.52 2.97 -8.39
C MET A 33 0.34 1.90 -7.33
N ARG A 34 1.36 1.73 -6.49
CA ARG A 34 1.40 0.75 -5.41
C ARG A 34 1.74 1.43 -4.09
N ALA A 35 1.05 1.02 -3.04
CA ALA A 35 1.36 1.43 -1.67
C ALA A 35 2.76 0.94 -1.26
N LYS A 36 3.44 1.71 -0.42
CA LYS A 36 4.73 1.30 0.14
C LYS A 36 4.49 0.46 1.39
N VAL A 37 4.88 -0.80 1.30
CA VAL A 37 4.65 -1.78 2.36
C VAL A 37 5.98 -2.35 2.81
N GLN A 38 6.21 -2.36 4.11
CA GLN A 38 7.37 -2.98 4.74
C GLN A 38 6.92 -4.22 5.50
N ARG A 39 7.71 -5.28 5.46
CA ARG A 39 7.48 -6.47 6.27
C ARG A 39 8.33 -6.37 7.53
N GLU A 40 7.70 -6.46 8.69
CA GLU A 40 8.36 -6.46 9.99
C GLU A 40 8.14 -7.81 10.69
N ALA A 41 9.20 -8.37 11.26
CA ALA A 41 9.11 -9.58 12.06
C ALA A 41 8.70 -9.24 13.50
N LYS A 42 7.76 -10.02 14.05
CA LYS A 42 7.30 -9.91 15.43
C LYS A 42 7.75 -11.15 16.23
N ARG A 43 7.82 -11.01 17.56
CA ARG A 43 8.19 -12.12 18.46
C ARG A 43 7.27 -13.33 18.25
N GLY A 44 7.82 -14.53 18.40
CA GLY A 44 7.06 -15.78 18.29
C GLY A 44 6.78 -16.25 16.86
N GLY A 45 7.52 -15.74 15.86
CA GLY A 45 7.39 -16.16 14.46
C GLY A 45 6.15 -15.61 13.77
N LYS A 46 5.63 -14.49 14.28
CA LYS A 46 4.57 -13.71 13.61
C LYS A 46 5.21 -12.66 12.70
N GLU A 47 4.52 -12.30 11.63
CA GLU A 47 4.91 -11.22 10.74
C GLU A 47 3.82 -10.15 10.71
N GLN A 48 4.21 -8.92 10.41
CA GLN A 48 3.28 -7.84 10.14
C GLN A 48 3.69 -7.08 8.87
N LEU A 49 2.69 -6.63 8.12
CA LEU A 49 2.87 -5.74 6.98
C LEU A 49 2.52 -4.33 7.43
N VAL A 50 3.44 -3.42 7.24
CA VAL A 50 3.31 -2.01 7.64
C VAL A 50 3.24 -1.16 6.39
N VAL A 51 2.08 -0.58 6.13
CA VAL A 51 1.86 0.35 5.04
C VAL A 51 2.25 1.75 5.51
N THR A 52 3.21 2.34 4.81
CA THR A 52 3.81 3.66 5.15
C THR A 52 3.37 4.77 4.20
N GLU A 53 3.01 4.42 2.96
CA GLU A 53 2.56 5.38 1.94
C GLU A 53 1.43 4.75 1.11
N LEU A 54 0.43 5.55 0.71
CA LEU A 54 -0.72 5.13 -0.10
C LEU A 54 -0.69 5.82 -1.46
N PRO A 55 -1.31 5.21 -2.50
CA PRO A 55 -1.48 5.86 -3.79
C PRO A 55 -2.26 7.18 -3.67
N TYR A 56 -1.91 8.13 -4.52
CA TYR A 56 -2.58 9.43 -4.64
C TYR A 56 -4.09 9.30 -4.87
N GLY A 57 -4.86 10.14 -4.18
CA GLY A 57 -6.32 10.16 -4.25
C GLY A 57 -7.02 9.03 -3.48
N ILE A 58 -6.27 8.15 -2.80
CA ILE A 58 -6.85 7.07 -1.99
C ILE A 58 -7.01 7.53 -0.54
N SER A 59 -8.20 7.28 0.02
CA SER A 59 -8.48 7.53 1.43
C SER A 59 -8.01 6.38 2.30
N LYS A 60 -7.19 6.67 3.32
CA LYS A 60 -6.76 5.70 4.33
C LYS A 60 -7.92 4.94 4.97
N SER A 61 -8.96 5.65 5.43
CA SER A 61 -10.10 5.05 6.11
C SER A 61 -10.84 4.04 5.21
N LYS A 62 -10.98 4.36 3.92
CA LYS A 62 -11.61 3.45 2.95
C LYS A 62 -10.77 2.17 2.74
N VAL A 63 -9.44 2.29 2.72
CA VAL A 63 -8.56 1.11 2.60
C VAL A 63 -8.72 0.21 3.83
N ILE A 64 -8.70 0.78 5.02
CA ILE A 64 -8.87 0.03 6.28
C ILE A 64 -10.23 -0.67 6.31
N GLU A 65 -11.30 0.04 5.96
CA GLU A 65 -12.65 -0.52 5.89
C GLU A 65 -12.75 -1.68 4.90
N GLN A 66 -12.18 -1.53 3.71
CA GLN A 66 -12.16 -2.60 2.69
C GLN A 66 -11.38 -3.82 3.15
N ILE A 67 -10.22 -3.64 3.79
CA ILE A 67 -9.45 -4.77 4.34
C ILE A 67 -10.27 -5.46 5.43
N ALA A 68 -10.86 -4.72 6.36
CA ALA A 68 -11.69 -5.27 7.42
C ALA A 68 -12.91 -6.05 6.88
N ASP A 69 -13.57 -5.54 5.83
CA ASP A 69 -14.65 -6.23 5.15
C ASP A 69 -14.20 -7.54 4.49
N LEU A 70 -13.04 -7.54 3.82
CA LEU A 70 -12.46 -8.74 3.22
C LEU A 70 -12.07 -9.80 4.26
N VAL A 71 -11.59 -9.39 5.44
CA VAL A 71 -11.33 -10.29 6.57
C VAL A 71 -12.64 -10.89 7.10
N ARG A 72 -13.68 -10.07 7.31
CA ARG A 72 -15.01 -10.53 7.75
C ARG A 72 -15.64 -11.52 6.77
N LYS A 73 -15.45 -11.30 5.47
CA LYS A 73 -15.92 -12.17 4.37
C LYS A 73 -15.06 -13.43 4.18
N LYS A 74 -14.06 -13.67 5.05
CA LYS A 74 -13.12 -14.80 4.95
C LYS A 74 -12.42 -14.89 3.59
N LYS A 75 -12.13 -13.73 2.98
CA LYS A 75 -11.31 -13.63 1.77
C LYS A 75 -9.83 -13.41 2.08
N LEU A 76 -9.54 -12.92 3.28
CA LEU A 76 -8.20 -12.66 3.81
C LEU A 76 -8.01 -13.38 5.15
N ASP A 77 -8.07 -14.72 5.12
CA ASP A 77 -8.03 -15.53 6.34
C ASP A 77 -6.68 -15.49 7.07
N ASP A 78 -5.60 -15.12 6.39
CA ASP A 78 -4.27 -15.01 6.97
C ASP A 78 -4.06 -13.75 7.80
N VAL A 79 -4.95 -12.77 7.71
CA VAL A 79 -4.91 -11.57 8.54
C VAL A 79 -5.45 -11.90 9.92
N SER A 80 -4.65 -11.66 10.94
CA SER A 80 -5.03 -11.83 12.35
C SER A 80 -5.56 -10.56 12.98
N ASP A 81 -5.04 -9.40 12.59
CA ASP A 81 -5.38 -8.10 13.18
C ASP A 81 -5.06 -6.95 12.21
N LEU A 82 -5.78 -5.84 12.36
CA LEU A 82 -5.64 -4.63 11.54
C LEU A 82 -5.70 -3.40 12.45
N ARG A 83 -4.64 -2.59 12.45
CA ARG A 83 -4.51 -1.41 13.32
C ARG A 83 -4.04 -0.19 12.53
N ASP A 84 -4.61 0.96 12.85
CA ASP A 84 -4.11 2.27 12.38
C ASP A 84 -3.26 2.88 13.49
N GLU A 85 -1.94 2.88 13.29
CA GLU A 85 -0.93 3.46 14.17
C GLU A 85 -0.43 4.81 13.62
N SER A 86 -1.19 5.45 12.71
CA SER A 86 -0.79 6.74 12.16
C SER A 86 -0.91 7.85 13.20
N ASP A 87 0.08 8.75 13.20
CA ASP A 87 0.14 9.92 14.07
C ASP A 87 0.26 11.21 13.24
N ARG A 88 0.77 12.29 13.85
CA ARG A 88 1.01 13.56 13.15
C ARG A 88 2.27 13.54 12.28
N ASP A 89 3.20 12.63 12.56
CA ASP A 89 4.52 12.57 11.95
C ASP A 89 4.56 11.56 10.78
N GLY A 90 3.60 10.63 10.71
CA GLY A 90 3.52 9.70 9.59
C GLY A 90 2.29 8.79 9.56
N MET A 91 2.06 8.21 8.39
CA MET A 91 1.04 7.20 8.19
C MET A 91 1.62 5.80 8.47
N ARG A 92 0.92 5.00 9.28
CA ARG A 92 1.33 3.64 9.62
C ARG A 92 0.10 2.75 9.78
N ILE A 93 -0.21 1.96 8.75
CA ILE A 93 -1.28 0.95 8.83
C ILE A 93 -0.64 -0.41 9.03
N VAL A 94 -0.95 -1.08 10.14
CA VAL A 94 -0.37 -2.37 10.51
C VAL A 94 -1.37 -3.48 10.24
N VAL A 95 -0.97 -4.44 9.42
CA VAL A 95 -1.70 -5.69 9.16
C VAL A 95 -0.90 -6.84 9.77
N GLU A 96 -1.37 -7.39 10.88
CA GLU A 96 -0.71 -8.51 11.55
C GLU A 96 -1.16 -9.83 10.92
N LEU A 97 -0.20 -10.67 10.56
CA LEU A 97 -0.47 -11.96 9.93
C LEU A 97 -0.49 -13.09 10.96
N LYS A 98 -1.29 -14.12 10.67
CA LYS A 98 -1.26 -15.39 11.40
C LYS A 98 0.09 -16.08 11.20
N ARG A 99 0.47 -16.90 12.18
CA ARG A 99 1.71 -17.69 12.10
C ARG A 99 1.65 -18.65 10.91
N GLY A 100 2.68 -18.63 10.07
CA GLY A 100 2.76 -19.48 8.88
C GLY A 100 1.94 -18.99 7.68
N ALA A 101 1.37 -17.77 7.75
CA ALA A 101 0.76 -17.12 6.61
C ALA A 101 1.77 -17.00 5.46
N LYS A 102 1.30 -17.26 4.23
CA LYS A 102 2.12 -17.12 3.02
C LYS A 102 1.69 -15.83 2.32
N VAL A 103 2.56 -14.82 2.36
CA VAL A 103 2.41 -13.56 1.64
C VAL A 103 3.65 -13.27 0.82
#